data_AF-A0A7S7U2B5-F1
#
_entry.id   AF-A0A7S7U2B5-F1
#
_cell.length_a   1.000
_cell.length_b   1.000
_cell.length_c   1.000
_cell.angle_alpha   90.00
_cell.angle_beta   90.00
_cell.angle_gamma   90.00
#
_symmetry.space_group_name_H-M   'P 1'
#
loop_
_entity.id
_entity.type
_entity.pdbx_description
1 polymer ?
#
loop_
_entity_poly.entity_id
_entity_poly.type
_entity_poly.pdbx_seq_one_letter_code
_entity_poly.pdbx_strand_id
1 'polypeptide(L)'
;MRSIIAMFVLFTCAQGAIAKGPDCRAIGGTTERLACYDAAYPPKIEKPAIVESDAGRPLYKDPFAAEEARTAAKIKNICRGC
;
A
#
# COMPACT_ATOMS: atom_id res chain seq x y z
N MET A 1 13.98 35.36 -22.33
CA MET A 1 15.06 35.00 -21.38
C MET A 1 14.66 35.18 -19.92
N ARG A 2 14.00 36.28 -19.54
CA ARG A 2 13.57 36.55 -18.15
C ARG A 2 12.65 35.48 -17.54
N SER A 3 11.73 34.92 -18.33
CA SER A 3 10.78 33.90 -17.87
C SER A 3 11.42 32.53 -17.60
N ILE A 4 12.52 32.20 -18.27
CA ILE A 4 13.24 30.92 -18.08
C ILE A 4 14.00 30.95 -16.75
N ILE A 5 14.61 32.09 -16.43
CA ILE A 5 15.31 32.31 -15.15
C ILE A 5 14.32 32.22 -13.98
N ALA A 6 13.12 32.79 -14.13
CA ALA A 6 12.09 32.71 -13.11
C ALA A 6 11.62 31.27 -12.83
N MET A 7 11.53 30.42 -13.86
CA MET A 7 11.19 29.00 -13.70
C MET A 7 12.26 28.20 -12.95
N PHE A 8 13.55 28.46 -13.22
CA PHE A 8 14.65 27.80 -12.51
C PHE A 8 14.69 28.16 -11.01
N VAL A 9 14.37 29.41 -10.66
CA VAL A 9 14.32 29.86 -9.25
C VAL A 9 13.17 29.21 -8.48
N LEU A 10 12.01 29.01 -9.12
CA LEU A 10 10.86 28.34 -8.50
C LEU A 10 11.13 26.84 -8.27
N PHE A 11 11.89 26.19 -9.17
CA PHE A 11 12.26 24.78 -9.04
C PHE A 11 13.16 24.50 -7.84
N THR A 12 14.04 25.43 -7.47
CA THR A 12 14.93 25.27 -6.29
C THR A 12 14.22 25.49 -4.94
N CYS A 13 13.04 26.10 -4.93
CA CYS A 13 12.23 26.31 -3.73
C CYS A 13 11.27 25.16 -3.43
N ALA A 14 11.12 24.20 -4.34
CA ALA A 14 10.44 22.93 -4.07
C ALA A 14 11.38 21.98 -3.32
N GLN A 15 11.91 22.41 -2.17
CA GLN A 15 12.48 21.49 -1.20
C GLN A 15 11.29 20.63 -0.74
N GLY A 16 11.22 19.42 -1.28
CA GLY A 16 10.16 18.46 -0.96
C GLY A 16 9.94 18.46 0.54
N ALA A 17 8.67 18.53 0.96
CA ALA A 17 8.31 18.58 2.36
C ALA A 17 9.10 17.53 3.12
N ILE A 18 10.13 17.95 3.86
CA ILE A 18 10.84 17.07 4.78
C ILE A 18 9.82 16.87 5.90
N ALA A 19 9.03 15.82 5.74
CA ALA A 19 8.23 15.29 6.81
C ALA A 19 9.20 15.11 7.97
N LYS A 20 9.03 15.91 9.02
CA LYS A 20 9.89 15.97 10.20
C LYS A 20 9.68 14.72 11.06
N GLY A 21 9.75 13.55 10.41
CA GLY A 21 9.78 12.25 11.02
C GLY A 21 11.23 11.84 11.25
N PRO A 22 11.47 10.84 12.12
CA PRO A 22 12.83 10.34 12.34
C PRO A 22 13.43 9.81 11.03
N ASP A 23 14.70 10.13 10.78
CA ASP A 23 15.48 9.67 9.62
C ASP A 23 15.83 8.17 9.72
N CYS A 24 14.84 7.32 9.99
CA CYS A 24 15.00 5.87 10.12
C CYS A 24 15.66 5.26 8.87
N ARG A 25 15.50 5.89 7.71
CA ARG A 25 16.13 5.49 6.44
C ARG A 25 17.67 5.55 6.49
N ALA A 26 18.26 6.43 7.30
CA ALA A 26 19.71 6.56 7.44
C ALA A 26 20.34 5.40 8.25
N ILE A 27 19.53 4.58 8.92
CA ILE A 27 19.99 3.45 9.73
C ILE A 27 20.35 2.28 8.81
N GLY A 28 21.62 1.87 8.79
CA GLY A 28 22.12 0.78 7.94
C GLY A 28 21.60 -0.61 8.34
N GLY A 29 21.41 -0.85 9.63
CA GLY A 29 20.90 -2.11 10.16
C GLY A 29 19.40 -2.28 9.93
N THR A 30 18.99 -3.48 9.51
CA THR A 30 17.59 -3.79 9.15
C THR A 30 16.67 -3.79 10.36
N THR A 31 17.13 -4.37 11.47
CA THR A 31 16.36 -4.51 12.71
C THR A 31 16.18 -3.17 13.41
N GLU A 32 17.24 -2.37 13.49
CA GLU A 32 17.24 -1.04 14.10
C GLU A 32 16.40 -0.05 13.27
N ARG A 33 16.46 -0.18 11.95
CA ARG A 33 15.61 0.58 11.03
C ARG A 33 14.14 0.27 11.25
N LEU A 34 13.79 -1.02 11.36
CA LEU A 34 12.42 -1.45 11.59
C LEU A 34 11.90 -0.93 12.95
N ALA A 35 12.69 -1.09 14.01
CA ALA A 35 12.35 -0.59 15.34
C ALA A 35 12.13 0.93 15.37
N CYS A 36 12.93 1.70 14.61
CA CYS A 36 12.75 3.14 14.45
C CYS A 36 11.41 3.49 13.77
N TYR A 37 11.03 2.76 12.72
CA TYR A 37 9.74 2.96 12.06
C TYR A 37 8.56 2.62 12.97
N ASP A 38 8.64 1.51 13.71
CA ASP A 38 7.59 1.08 14.63
C ASP A 38 7.39 2.08 15.78
N ALA A 39 8.48 2.67 16.29
CA ALA A 39 8.43 3.71 17.32
C ALA A 39 7.88 5.05 16.78
N ALA A 40 8.22 5.40 15.54
CA ALA A 40 7.79 6.64 14.89
C ALA A 40 6.31 6.63 14.51
N TYR A 41 5.83 5.46 14.07
CA TYR A 41 4.46 5.23 13.61
C TYR A 41 3.85 4.08 14.41
N PRO A 42 3.60 4.28 15.72
CA PRO A 42 3.01 3.24 16.53
C PRO A 42 1.67 2.83 15.89
N PRO A 43 1.37 1.52 15.81
CA PRO A 43 0.10 1.06 15.30
C PRO A 43 -0.99 1.65 16.18
N LYS A 44 -1.74 2.60 15.64
CA LYS A 44 -3.00 3.00 16.25
C LYS A 44 -3.91 1.81 16.08
N ILE A 45 -4.07 1.01 17.14
CA ILE A 45 -5.09 -0.03 17.23
C ILE A 45 -6.44 0.69 17.40
N GLU A 46 -6.79 1.55 16.45
CA GLU A 46 -8.18 1.83 16.17
C GLU A 46 -8.64 0.61 15.41
N LYS A 47 -9.01 -0.42 16.17
CA LYS A 47 -9.74 -1.56 15.65
C LYS A 47 -10.89 -0.95 14.85
N PRO A 48 -10.90 -1.00 13.51
CA PRO A 48 -12.12 -0.64 12.82
C PRO A 48 -13.13 -1.63 13.38
N ALA A 49 -14.23 -1.11 13.91
CA ALA A 49 -15.42 -1.92 14.10
C ALA A 49 -15.82 -2.34 12.69
N ILE A 50 -15.18 -3.40 12.18
CA ILE A 50 -15.72 -4.21 11.12
C ILE A 50 -16.95 -4.82 11.76
N VAL A 51 -18.03 -4.05 11.76
CA VAL A 51 -19.36 -4.60 11.81
C VAL A 51 -19.43 -5.34 10.49
N GLU A 52 -19.21 -6.65 10.54
CA GLU A 52 -19.52 -7.57 9.46
C GLU A 52 -21.05 -7.61 9.32
N SER A 53 -21.60 -6.48 8.90
CA SER A 53 -22.97 -6.37 8.44
C SER A 53 -22.89 -6.65 6.95
N ASP A 54 -22.95 -7.93 6.63
CA ASP A 54 -23.21 -8.43 5.27
C ASP A 54 -24.57 -7.94 4.72
N ALA A 55 -25.39 -7.31 5.57
CA ALA A 55 -26.73 -6.82 5.24
C ALA A 55 -26.77 -5.53 4.38
N GLY A 56 -25.63 -4.90 4.08
CA GLY A 56 -25.59 -3.59 3.40
C GLY A 56 -24.74 -3.51 2.13
N ARG A 57 -23.93 -4.53 1.83
CA ARG A 57 -23.14 -4.56 0.59
C ARG A 57 -23.91 -5.34 -0.46
N PRO A 58 -24.03 -4.86 -1.71
CA PRO A 58 -24.54 -5.71 -2.78
C PRO A 58 -23.65 -6.96 -2.85
N LEU A 59 -24.28 -8.12 -3.02
CA LEU A 59 -23.59 -9.41 -3.17
C LEU A 59 -22.40 -9.22 -4.11
N TYR A 60 -21.18 -9.44 -3.59
CA TYR A 60 -19.97 -9.27 -4.37
C TYR A 60 -20.02 -10.24 -5.55
N LYS A 61 -20.20 -9.69 -6.75
CA LYS A 61 -20.08 -10.44 -8.00
C LYS A 61 -18.63 -10.38 -8.41
N ASP A 62 -17.93 -11.48 -8.21
CA ASP A 62 -16.56 -11.61 -8.70
C ASP A 62 -16.55 -11.56 -10.24
N PRO A 63 -15.91 -10.56 -10.87
CA PRO A 63 -15.78 -10.50 -12.32
C PRO A 63 -14.94 -11.66 -12.90
N PHE A 64 -14.16 -12.36 -12.07
CA PHE A 64 -13.31 -13.48 -12.50
C PHE A 64 -13.94 -14.86 -12.31
N ALA A 65 -15.15 -14.95 -11.76
CA ALA A 65 -15.80 -16.24 -11.47
C ALA A 65 -15.88 -17.18 -12.70
N ALA A 66 -16.07 -16.62 -13.89
CA ALA A 66 -16.09 -17.39 -15.14
C ALA A 66 -14.70 -17.93 -15.52
N GLU A 67 -13.65 -17.13 -15.35
CA GLU A 67 -12.27 -17.54 -15.63
C GLU A 67 -11.75 -18.52 -14.58
N GLU A 68 -12.14 -18.34 -13.31
CA GLU A 68 -11.88 -19.33 -12.26
C GLU A 68 -12.58 -20.65 -12.57
N ALA A 69 -13.85 -20.65 -12.97
CA ALA A 69 -14.56 -21.87 -13.34
C ALA A 69 -13.90 -22.59 -14.53
N ARG A 70 -13.45 -21.83 -15.54
CA ARG A 70 -12.71 -22.35 -16.69
C ARG A 70 -11.36 -22.94 -16.29
N THR A 71 -10.65 -22.24 -15.40
CA THR A 71 -9.34 -22.65 -14.90
C THR A 71 -9.48 -23.90 -14.03
N ALA A 72 -10.42 -23.90 -13.09
CA ALA A 72 -10.80 -25.04 -12.26
C ALA A 72 -11.14 -26.27 -13.11
N ALA A 73 -11.94 -26.10 -14.18
CA ALA A 73 -12.25 -27.18 -15.11
C ALA A 73 -11.00 -27.73 -15.83
N LYS A 74 -10.04 -26.86 -16.16
CA LYS A 74 -8.78 -27.24 -16.80
C LYS A 74 -7.85 -27.98 -15.84
N ILE A 75 -7.72 -27.50 -14.60
CA ILE A 75 -6.83 -28.09 -13.59
C ILE A 75 -7.42 -29.32 -12.90
N LYS A 76 -8.75 -29.53 -12.91
CA LYS A 76 -9.43 -30.69 -12.32
C LYS A 76 -8.93 -32.03 -12.88
N ASN A 77 -8.43 -32.02 -14.11
CA ASN A 77 -7.85 -33.20 -14.76
C ASN A 77 -6.34 -33.35 -14.50
N ILE A 78 -5.69 -32.33 -13.93
CA ILE A 78 -4.24 -32.27 -13.67
C ILE A 78 -3.97 -32.57 -12.20
N CYS A 79 -4.71 -31.92 -11.28
CA CYS A 79 -4.54 -32.07 -9.83
C CYS A 79 -5.69 -32.92 -9.26
N ARG A 80 -5.61 -34.25 -9.41
CA ARG A 80 -6.56 -35.21 -8.81
C ARG A 80 -6.18 -35.57 -7.37
N GLY A 81 -6.04 -34.57 -6.51
CA GLY A 81 -5.87 -34.78 -5.08
C GLY A 81 -4.84 -33.86 -4.45
N CYS A 82 -5.31 -32.72 -3.97
CA CYS A 82 -4.80 -32.09 -2.77
C CYS A 82 -5.96 -31.38 -2.07
#